data_AF-A0A821V8V3-F1
#
_entry.id   AF-A0A821V8V3-F1
#
_cell.length_a   1.000
_cell.length_b   1.000
_cell.length_c   1.000
_cell.angle_alpha   90.00
_cell.angle_beta   90.00
_cell.angle_gamma   90.00
#
_symmetry.space_group_name_H-M   'P 1'
#
loop_
_entity.id
_entity.type
_entity.pdbx_description
1 polymer ?
#
loop_
_entity_poly.entity_id
_entity_poly.type
_entity_poly.pdbx_seq_one_letter_code
_entity_poly.pdbx_strand_id
1 'polypeptide(L)'
;MLASPNFFFGIYDGKTANNETTPARALPGSNRITRLFIDYFEQNRLPWDYTEFSGRSDYGPFLAEGIACGGLFAGADDTKTQEQRDRYLKMLGSTLGGMANTNHDPCYHGKCDTLENLNTFAYLHMVKAAAHAIDFLAQLQDLNHWLYP
;
A
#
# COMPACT_ATOMS: atom_id res chain seq x y z
N MET A 1 4.61 0.47 -6.86
CA MET A 1 5.25 -0.86 -7.00
C MET A 1 4.55 -1.85 -6.07
N LEU A 2 4.31 -3.08 -6.53
CA LEU A 2 3.46 -4.06 -5.83
C LEU A 2 4.15 -5.42 -5.58
N ALA A 3 5.43 -5.57 -5.95
CA ALA A 3 6.06 -6.89 -6.07
C ALA A 3 7.52 -6.93 -5.59
N SER A 4 7.95 -5.97 -4.77
CA SER A 4 9.33 -5.83 -4.32
C SER A 4 9.85 -7.14 -3.70
N PRO A 5 11.10 -7.55 -3.94
CA PRO A 5 11.61 -8.87 -3.53
C PRO A 5 11.60 -9.08 -2.00
N ASN A 6 11.93 -8.02 -1.25
CA ASN A 6 11.88 -7.98 0.21
C ASN A 6 10.63 -7.24 0.69
N PHE A 7 9.48 -7.52 0.07
CA PHE A 7 8.22 -6.77 0.23
C PHE A 7 7.77 -6.51 1.66
N PHE A 8 6.90 -5.51 1.80
CA PHE A 8 5.86 -5.49 2.82
C PHE A 8 4.48 -5.29 2.17
N PHE A 9 3.40 -5.58 2.87
CA PHE A 9 2.04 -5.28 2.42
C PHE A 9 1.66 -3.87 2.89
N GLY A 10 2.14 -2.87 2.15
CA GLY A 10 1.96 -1.46 2.48
C GLY A 10 0.62 -0.92 2.03
N ILE A 11 0.00 -0.13 2.90
CA ILE A 11 -1.26 0.59 2.67
C ILE A 11 -0.99 2.08 2.87
N TYR A 12 -1.37 2.92 1.91
CA TYR A 12 -1.27 4.36 2.11
C TYR A 12 -2.17 4.83 3.27
N ASP A 13 -1.58 5.52 4.25
CA ASP A 13 -2.30 6.05 5.42
C ASP A 13 -3.02 7.35 5.06
N GLY A 14 -4.35 7.30 4.96
CA GLY A 14 -5.21 8.45 4.72
C GLY A 14 -4.99 9.64 5.65
N LYS A 15 -4.46 9.42 6.86
CA LYS A 15 -4.14 10.51 7.80
C LYS A 15 -2.94 11.33 7.34
N THR A 16 -2.02 10.72 6.59
CA THR A 16 -0.84 11.38 6.02
C THR A 16 -1.15 12.15 4.74
N ALA A 17 -2.36 12.01 4.18
CA ALA A 17 -2.82 12.88 3.11
C ALA A 17 -3.07 14.32 3.58
N ASN A 18 -3.08 14.57 4.90
CA ASN A 18 -3.24 15.91 5.46
C ASN A 18 -1.93 16.71 5.38
N ASN A 19 -1.69 17.34 4.23
CA ASN A 19 -0.56 18.23 3.98
C ASN A 19 -1.04 19.59 3.43
N GLU A 20 -0.12 20.56 3.31
CA GLU A 20 -0.45 21.94 2.92
C GLU A 20 -1.17 22.06 1.57
N THR A 21 -0.98 21.11 0.66
CA THR A 21 -1.54 21.15 -0.70
C THR A 21 -2.82 20.35 -0.84
N THR A 22 -3.23 19.56 0.16
CA THR A 22 -4.39 18.66 0.06
C THR A 22 -5.63 19.28 0.70
N PRO A 23 -6.71 19.56 -0.07
CA PRO A 23 -7.98 20.01 0.48
C PRO A 23 -8.57 19.01 1.48
N ALA A 24 -9.06 19.52 2.62
CA ALA A 24 -9.58 18.69 3.72
C ALA A 24 -10.69 17.70 3.27
N ARG A 25 -11.42 18.03 2.19
CA ARG A 25 -12.46 17.17 1.60
C ARG A 25 -11.95 15.80 1.14
N ALA A 26 -10.65 15.66 0.83
CA ALA A 26 -10.09 14.37 0.43
C ALA A 26 -9.95 13.38 1.61
N LEU A 27 -9.81 13.90 2.84
CA LEU A 27 -9.39 13.09 3.98
C LEU A 27 -10.38 11.99 4.39
N PRO A 28 -11.72 12.23 4.46
CA PRO A 28 -12.66 11.18 4.84
C PRO A 28 -12.63 9.99 3.88
N GLY A 29 -12.66 10.25 2.56
CA GLY A 29 -12.59 9.22 1.53
C GLY A 29 -11.26 8.48 1.56
N SER A 30 -10.12 9.18 1.65
CA SER A 30 -8.81 8.54 1.75
C SER A 30 -8.72 7.61 2.97
N ASN A 31 -9.20 8.05 4.14
CA ASN A 31 -9.25 7.23 5.34
C ASN A 31 -10.16 5.99 5.19
N ARG A 32 -11.30 6.13 4.51
CA ARG A 32 -12.20 5.00 4.25
C ARG A 32 -11.56 3.98 3.29
N ILE A 33 -10.86 4.43 2.25
CA ILE A 33 -10.12 3.54 1.35
C ILE A 33 -8.95 2.85 2.09
N THR A 34 -8.22 3.56 2.95
CA THR A 34 -7.21 2.95 3.83
C THR A 34 -7.82 1.82 4.67
N ARG A 35 -8.99 2.05 5.29
CA ARG A 35 -9.65 1.02 6.09
C ARG A 35 -10.09 -0.18 5.26
N LEU A 36 -10.60 0.04 4.05
CA LEU A 36 -10.98 -1.02 3.12
C LEU A 36 -9.82 -1.98 2.83
N PHE A 37 -8.60 -1.46 2.62
CA PHE A 37 -7.43 -2.31 2.46
C PHE A 37 -7.04 -3.03 3.75
N ILE A 38 -7.07 -2.35 4.91
CA ILE A 38 -6.77 -2.99 6.20
C ILE A 38 -7.72 -4.16 6.44
N ASP A 39 -9.02 -3.95 6.23
CA ASP A 39 -10.04 -5.00 6.36
C ASP A 39 -9.72 -6.19 5.46
N TYR A 40 -9.31 -5.94 4.21
CA TYR A 40 -8.91 -7.01 3.28
C TYR A 40 -7.73 -7.83 3.83
N PHE A 41 -6.64 -7.20 4.26
CA PHE A 41 -5.47 -7.94 4.77
C PHE A 41 -5.80 -8.68 6.08
N GLU A 42 -6.56 -8.06 6.99
CA GLU A 42 -7.01 -8.69 8.25
C GLU A 42 -7.88 -9.92 8.00
N GLN A 43 -8.88 -9.83 7.11
CA GLN A 43 -9.74 -10.94 6.74
C GLN A 43 -8.97 -12.11 6.10
N ASN A 44 -7.92 -11.80 5.34
CA ASN A 44 -7.04 -12.79 4.71
C ASN A 44 -5.89 -13.25 5.63
N ARG A 45 -5.85 -12.80 6.89
CA ARG A 45 -4.81 -13.13 7.88
C ARG A 45 -3.38 -12.80 7.40
N LEU A 46 -3.25 -11.72 6.64
CA LEU A 46 -1.97 -11.22 6.14
C LEU A 46 -1.47 -10.06 7.02
N PRO A 47 -0.15 -9.90 7.20
CA PRO A 47 0.39 -8.69 7.81
C PRO A 47 0.11 -7.49 6.90
N TRP A 48 0.19 -6.30 7.48
CA TRP A 48 0.17 -5.05 6.74
C TRP A 48 0.95 -3.98 7.50
N ASP A 49 1.38 -2.93 6.81
CA ASP A 49 1.98 -1.73 7.39
C ASP A 49 1.48 -0.49 6.68
N TYR A 50 1.60 0.66 7.34
CA TYR A 50 1.35 1.94 6.70
C TYR A 50 2.53 2.37 5.83
N THR A 51 2.20 3.09 4.75
CA THR A 51 3.12 3.95 4.01
C THR A 51 2.48 5.33 3.87
N GLU A 52 3.29 6.38 3.77
CA GLU A 52 2.81 7.75 3.78
C GLU A 52 2.48 8.27 2.37
N PHE A 53 1.53 9.19 2.29
CA PHE A 53 1.32 10.03 1.11
C PHE A 53 2.41 11.11 1.02
N SER A 54 3.65 10.70 0.75
CA SER A 54 4.83 11.58 0.62
C SER A 54 4.83 12.53 -0.59
N GLY A 55 3.86 12.36 -1.51
CA GLY A 55 3.82 13.08 -2.78
C GLY A 55 4.70 12.46 -3.87
N ARG A 56 5.38 11.33 -3.59
CA ARG A 56 6.28 10.63 -4.54
C ARG A 56 5.57 9.58 -5.40
N SER A 57 4.32 9.84 -5.83
CA SER A 57 3.58 8.96 -6.75
C SER A 57 2.40 9.70 -7.40
N ASP A 58 1.68 9.04 -8.29
CA ASP A 58 0.65 9.62 -9.15
C ASP A 58 -0.61 10.08 -8.38
N TYR A 59 -0.79 9.67 -7.12
CA TYR A 59 -1.87 10.19 -6.27
C TYR A 59 -1.73 11.69 -5.97
N GLY A 60 -0.52 12.27 -6.08
CA GLY A 60 -0.22 13.63 -5.63
C GLY A 60 -1.13 14.69 -6.28
N PRO A 61 -1.20 14.76 -7.62
CA PRO A 61 -2.10 15.68 -8.32
C PRO A 61 -3.59 15.48 -7.99
N PHE A 62 -4.05 14.25 -7.73
CA PHE A 62 -5.44 14.00 -7.34
C PHE A 62 -5.74 14.53 -5.94
N LEU A 63 -4.86 14.26 -4.98
CA LEU A 63 -4.97 14.80 -3.62
C LEU A 63 -4.95 16.33 -3.64
N ALA A 64 -4.12 16.96 -4.47
CA ALA A 64 -4.07 18.42 -4.60
C ALA A 64 -5.40 19.03 -5.06
N GLU A 65 -6.19 18.30 -5.85
CA GLU A 65 -7.53 18.69 -6.27
C GLU A 65 -8.63 18.23 -5.30
N GLY A 66 -8.26 17.69 -4.14
CA GLY A 66 -9.20 17.20 -3.13
C GLY A 66 -9.93 15.93 -3.55
N ILE A 67 -9.36 15.15 -4.47
CA ILE A 67 -9.86 13.83 -4.85
C ILE A 67 -9.30 12.81 -3.85
N ALA A 68 -10.18 12.06 -3.21
CA ALA A 68 -9.80 11.05 -2.23
C ALA A 68 -8.95 9.96 -2.89
N CYS A 69 -7.84 9.59 -2.25
CA CYS A 69 -6.90 8.62 -2.77
C CYS A 69 -6.62 7.53 -1.74
N GLY A 70 -6.27 6.35 -2.24
CA GLY A 70 -5.75 5.24 -1.46
C GLY A 70 -4.88 4.39 -2.35
N GLY A 71 -4.21 3.40 -1.78
CA GLY A 71 -3.44 2.48 -2.59
C GLY A 71 -2.55 1.57 -1.77
N LEU A 72 -1.73 0.84 -2.52
CA LEU A 72 -0.88 -0.22 -2.01
C LEU A 72 0.56 0.00 -2.46
N PHE A 73 1.50 -0.43 -1.63
CA PHE A 73 2.93 -0.31 -1.90
C PHE A 73 3.70 -1.48 -1.30
N ALA A 74 4.67 -2.01 -2.04
CA ALA A 74 5.49 -3.14 -1.58
C ALA A 74 6.86 -2.74 -1.02
N GLY A 75 7.20 -1.44 -0.98
CA GLY A 75 8.53 -0.94 -0.64
C GLY A 75 9.41 -0.68 -1.86
N ALA A 76 10.42 0.17 -1.69
CA ALA A 76 11.37 0.63 -2.71
C ALA A 76 12.79 0.67 -2.14
N ASP A 77 13.40 1.87 -2.15
CA ASP A 77 14.69 2.20 -1.56
C ASP A 77 14.66 2.30 -0.03
N ASP A 78 13.48 2.21 0.60
CA ASP A 78 13.33 2.14 2.04
C ASP A 78 13.73 0.77 2.62
N THR A 79 14.19 0.80 3.87
CA THR A 79 14.81 -0.36 4.55
C THR A 79 13.80 -1.10 5.41
N LYS A 80 13.68 -2.42 5.20
CA LYS A 80 12.91 -3.30 6.09
C LYS A 80 13.52 -3.33 7.49
N THR A 81 12.75 -2.95 8.51
CA THR A 81 13.23 -2.99 9.90
C THR A 81 13.27 -4.42 10.45
N GLN A 82 14.00 -4.62 11.55
CA GLN A 82 14.02 -5.90 12.26
C GLN A 82 12.62 -6.29 12.75
N GLU A 83 11.86 -5.34 13.31
CA GLU A 83 10.52 -5.58 13.83
C GLU A 83 9.54 -5.93 12.72
N GLN A 84 9.64 -5.29 11.55
CA GLN A 84 8.82 -5.62 10.39
C GLN A 84 9.17 -7.02 9.87
N ARG A 85 10.46 -7.32 9.69
CA ARG A 85 10.92 -8.65 9.29
C ARG A 85 10.42 -9.74 10.24
N ASP A 86 10.50 -9.53 11.54
CA ASP A 86 10.09 -10.53 12.55
C ASP A 86 8.56 -10.73 12.57
N ARG A 87 7.77 -9.66 12.39
CA ARG A 87 6.31 -9.81 12.21
C ARG A 87 5.96 -10.63 10.97
N TYR A 88 6.60 -10.33 9.84
CA TYR A 88 6.32 -11.04 8.59
C TYR A 88 6.77 -12.49 8.66
N LEU A 89 7.93 -12.76 9.27
CA LEU A 89 8.41 -14.12 9.54
C LEU A 89 7.41 -14.91 10.41
N LYS A 90 6.85 -14.28 11.45
CA LYS A 90 5.86 -14.91 12.33
C LYS A 90 4.54 -15.21 11.61
N MET A 91 4.07 -14.31 10.74
CA MET A 91 2.76 -14.43 10.10
C MET A 91 2.77 -15.24 8.80
N LEU A 92 3.86 -15.17 8.03
CA LEU A 92 3.96 -15.76 6.69
C LEU A 92 4.92 -16.96 6.63
N GLY A 93 5.71 -17.19 7.68
CA GLY A 93 6.71 -18.25 7.74
C GLY A 93 8.11 -17.83 7.29
N SER A 94 9.06 -18.76 7.42
CA SER A 94 10.50 -18.48 7.28
C SER A 94 10.93 -18.05 5.88
N THR A 95 10.19 -18.41 4.83
CA THR A 95 10.53 -18.08 3.43
C THR A 95 10.03 -16.70 2.99
N LEU A 96 9.13 -16.08 3.76
CA LEU A 96 8.43 -14.83 3.38
C LEU A 96 8.68 -13.67 4.35
N GLY A 97 9.45 -13.88 5.43
CA GLY A 97 9.84 -12.81 6.35
C GLY A 97 10.77 -11.75 5.72
N GLY A 98 11.59 -12.17 4.74
CA GLY A 98 12.57 -11.31 4.10
C GLY A 98 13.80 -11.03 4.97
N MET A 99 14.55 -9.98 4.62
CA MET A 99 15.80 -9.58 5.27
C MET A 99 15.65 -8.25 5.98
N ALA A 100 16.01 -8.21 7.27
CA ALA A 100 16.07 -6.97 8.03
C ALA A 100 17.29 -6.15 7.62
N ASN A 101 17.23 -4.83 7.85
CA ASN A 101 18.30 -3.88 7.56
C ASN A 101 18.75 -3.92 6.08
N THR A 102 17.83 -4.29 5.19
CA THR A 102 18.02 -4.36 3.75
C THR A 102 16.85 -3.66 3.06
N ASN A 103 17.10 -2.99 1.94
CA ASN A 103 16.06 -2.36 1.15
C ASN A 103 14.94 -3.34 0.78
N HIS A 104 13.73 -2.82 0.63
CA HIS A 104 12.60 -3.60 0.12
C HIS A 104 12.81 -4.01 -1.35
N ASP A 105 13.38 -3.11 -2.15
CA ASP A 105 13.81 -3.34 -3.51
C ASP A 105 15.26 -2.84 -3.72
N PRO A 106 16.26 -3.76 -3.71
CA PRO A 106 17.65 -3.40 -3.96
C PRO A 106 17.92 -3.01 -5.43
N CYS A 107 16.97 -3.26 -6.33
CA CYS A 107 17.07 -2.94 -7.75
C CYS A 107 16.20 -1.74 -8.15
N TYR A 108 15.61 -1.01 -7.19
CA TYR A 108 14.82 0.19 -7.49
C TYR A 108 15.58 1.18 -8.39
N HIS A 109 15.01 1.51 -9.56
CA HIS A 109 15.63 2.32 -10.62
C HIS A 109 16.96 1.78 -11.18
N GLY A 110 17.30 0.52 -10.89
CA GLY A 110 18.49 -0.16 -11.36
C GLY A 110 18.25 -0.96 -12.64
N LYS A 111 19.34 -1.33 -13.33
CA LYS A 111 19.25 -2.21 -14.52
C LYS A 111 18.74 -3.62 -14.20
N CYS A 112 18.81 -4.03 -12.93
CA CYS A 112 18.32 -5.32 -12.46
C CYS A 112 16.83 -5.31 -12.09
N ASP A 113 16.11 -4.19 -12.28
CA ASP A 113 14.65 -4.15 -12.16
C ASP A 113 14.00 -4.86 -13.36
N THR A 114 14.01 -6.18 -13.30
CA THR A 114 13.54 -7.10 -14.34
C THR A 114 12.52 -8.09 -13.74
N LEU A 115 12.01 -9.03 -14.54
CA LEU A 115 11.07 -10.04 -14.05
C LEU A 115 11.65 -10.96 -12.98
N GLU A 116 12.98 -11.04 -12.90
CA GLU A 116 13.73 -11.77 -11.89
C GLU A 116 13.75 -11.05 -10.52
N ASN A 117 13.37 -9.76 -10.46
CA ASN A 117 13.35 -8.94 -9.23
C ASN A 117 11.96 -8.88 -8.58
N LEU A 118 11.15 -9.94 -8.70
CA LEU A 118 9.75 -9.93 -8.25
C LEU A 118 9.49 -10.99 -7.18
N ASN A 119 8.82 -10.60 -6.10
CA ASN A 119 8.15 -11.53 -5.20
C ASN A 119 6.73 -11.81 -5.70
N THR A 120 6.51 -12.97 -6.32
CA THR A 120 5.22 -13.35 -6.92
C THR A 120 4.12 -13.61 -5.89
N PHE A 121 4.48 -14.03 -4.67
CA PHE A 121 3.54 -14.16 -3.56
C PHE A 121 2.98 -12.79 -3.18
N ALA A 122 3.86 -11.81 -2.97
CA ALA A 122 3.46 -10.44 -2.66
C ALA A 122 2.61 -9.83 -3.78
N TYR A 123 3.07 -9.97 -5.04
CA TYR A 123 2.36 -9.48 -6.22
C TYR A 123 0.91 -9.99 -6.27
N LEU A 124 0.71 -11.30 -6.11
CA LEU A 124 -0.62 -11.90 -6.18
C LEU A 124 -1.57 -11.32 -5.12
N HIS A 125 -1.10 -11.19 -3.88
CA HIS A 125 -1.93 -10.67 -2.79
C HIS A 125 -2.22 -9.18 -2.92
N MET A 126 -1.24 -8.39 -3.37
CA MET A 126 -1.42 -6.96 -3.64
C MET A 126 -2.39 -6.71 -4.80
N VAL A 127 -2.31 -7.49 -5.88
CA VAL A 127 -3.25 -7.38 -7.00
C VAL A 127 -4.67 -7.77 -6.57
N LYS A 128 -4.83 -8.83 -5.75
CA LYS A 128 -6.15 -9.20 -5.23
C LYS A 128 -6.72 -8.14 -4.30
N ALA A 129 -5.90 -7.52 -3.45
CA ALA A 129 -6.31 -6.41 -2.60
C ALA A 129 -6.78 -5.21 -3.44
N ALA A 130 -6.02 -4.84 -4.48
CA ALA A 130 -6.41 -3.78 -5.42
C ALA A 130 -7.74 -4.11 -6.14
N ALA A 131 -7.88 -5.34 -6.64
CA ALA A 131 -9.11 -5.79 -7.31
C ALA A 131 -10.32 -5.75 -6.35
N HIS A 132 -10.14 -6.16 -5.09
CA HIS A 132 -11.19 -6.09 -4.07
C HIS A 132 -11.66 -4.65 -3.85
N ALA A 133 -10.72 -3.70 -3.72
CA ALA A 133 -11.08 -2.30 -3.53
C ALA A 133 -11.82 -1.72 -4.74
N ILE A 134 -11.36 -2.02 -5.97
CA ILE A 134 -12.02 -1.59 -7.20
C ILE A 134 -13.45 -2.14 -7.27
N ASP A 135 -13.62 -3.44 -7.02
CA ASP A 135 -14.93 -4.10 -7.06
C ASP A 135 -15.89 -3.52 -6.02
N PHE A 136 -15.43 -3.37 -4.77
CA PHE A 136 -16.24 -2.79 -3.70
C PHE A 136 -16.71 -1.37 -4.04
N LEU A 137 -15.78 -0.50 -4.47
CA LEU A 137 -16.11 0.90 -4.78
C LEU A 137 -17.04 1.03 -5.98
N ALA A 138 -16.89 0.18 -7.00
CA ALA A 138 -17.74 0.16 -8.20
C ALA A 138 -19.19 -0.28 -7.91
N GLN A 139 -19.41 -1.01 -6.81
CA GLN A 139 -20.74 -1.51 -6.42
C GLN A 139 -21.48 -0.59 -5.43
N LEU A 140 -20.84 0.47 -4.93
CA LEU A 140 -21.50 1.43 -4.04
C LEU A 140 -22.64 2.17 -4.76
N GLN A 141 -23.81 2.25 -4.12
CA GLN A 141 -24.95 2.98 -4.67
C GLN A 141 -24.68 4.49 -4.81
N ASP A 142 -23.90 5.05 -3.88
CA ASP A 142 -23.48 6.45 -3.89
C ASP A 142 -22.01 6.57 -3.48
N LEU A 143 -21.12 6.44 -4.47
CA LEU A 143 -19.68 6.58 -4.27
C LEU A 143 -19.31 7.99 -3.79
N ASN A 144 -20.00 9.03 -4.28
CA ASN A 144 -19.69 10.42 -3.93
C ASN A 144 -19.99 10.68 -2.46
N HIS A 145 -21.16 10.32 -1.97
CA HIS A 145 -21.47 10.45 -0.55
C HIS A 145 -20.57 9.57 0.32
N TRP A 146 -20.15 8.40 -0.17
CA TRP A 146 -19.22 7.55 0.56
C TRP A 146 -17.81 8.17 0.68
N LEU A 147 -17.31 8.82 -0.37
CA LEU A 147 -16.00 9.48 -0.33
C LEU A 147 -16.04 10.85 0.37
N TYR A 148 -17.16 11.56 0.27
CA TYR A 148 -17.34 12.94 0.70
C TYR A 148 -18.60 13.08 1.57
N PRO A 149 -18.58 12.52 2.79
CA PRO A 149 -19.72 12.53 3.70
C PRO A 149 -20.02 13.91 4.29
#